data_AF-A0A931WSR6-F1
#
_entry.id   AF-A0A931WSR6-F1
#
_cell.length_a   1.000
_cell.length_b   1.000
_cell.length_c   1.000
_cell.angle_alpha   90.00
_cell.angle_beta   90.00
_cell.angle_gamma   90.00
#
_symmetry.space_group_name_H-M   'P 1'
#
loop_
_entity.id
_entity.type
_entity.pdbx_description
1 polymer ?
#
loop_
_entity_poly.entity_id
_entity_poly.type
_entity_poly.pdbx_seq_one_letter_code
_entity_poly.pdbx_strand_id
1 'polypeptide(L)'
;MKNTIVIPAFVLLLAFSIAAQVPTRTNPDWAFHVINGQLPAEPAGPKTIPNSKRQFTQAQIDDLNNPPDWFPEEHAPAPQIVKYGHGDALACGACHLMSGSGHPESADLTGQTSAYLIQQLEDFRTGARKDSARMNGIVAGLSDEESRKASEWFATLKPQAWTKVVEAAMVPKTFVGAGRMRFVTPNGGMEPIGNRIITLPQEQERATRRDPHSGFIAYVPPGSIAKGEALVKNGGNGRTLSCAICHGDNLMGLGNVPRIAGLHPIYIVRQLYLFKDGFRNGPDAQLMKKPVEKLTDDDVLSISAYVGSLPPVK
;
A
#
# COMPACT_ATOMS: atom_id res chain seq x y z
N MET A 1 8.02 64.18 -55.37
CA MET A 1 8.24 62.74 -55.08
C MET A 1 7.94 62.53 -53.61
N LYS A 2 6.79 61.91 -53.30
CA LYS A 2 6.34 61.65 -51.92
C LYS A 2 6.79 60.23 -51.55
N ASN A 3 7.68 60.10 -50.57
CA ASN A 3 8.15 58.81 -50.06
C ASN A 3 7.14 58.27 -49.04
N THR A 4 6.40 57.25 -49.44
CA THR A 4 5.49 56.51 -48.55
C THR A 4 6.30 55.44 -47.81
N ILE A 5 6.48 55.61 -46.50
CA ILE A 5 7.08 54.61 -45.62
C ILE A 5 5.99 53.60 -45.23
N VAL A 6 6.16 52.35 -45.64
CA VAL A 6 5.28 51.23 -45.26
C VAL A 6 5.88 50.57 -44.02
N ILE A 7 5.19 50.65 -42.88
CA ILE A 7 5.56 49.95 -41.65
C ILE A 7 4.86 48.58 -41.68
N PRO A 8 5.58 47.44 -41.62
CA PRO A 8 4.92 46.14 -41.59
C PRO A 8 4.35 45.88 -40.21
N ALA A 9 3.05 45.58 -40.15
CA ALA A 9 2.38 45.15 -38.92
C ALA A 9 2.86 43.74 -38.54
N PHE A 10 3.63 43.63 -37.46
CA PHE A 10 4.00 42.36 -36.83
C PHE A 10 2.77 41.80 -36.11
N VAL A 11 2.14 40.77 -36.68
CA VAL A 11 1.08 40.01 -36.02
C VAL A 11 1.73 39.11 -34.97
N LEU A 12 1.58 39.48 -33.70
CA LEU A 12 2.02 38.68 -32.56
C LEU A 12 1.08 37.48 -32.40
N LEU A 13 1.48 36.31 -32.90
CA LEU A 13 0.79 35.03 -32.66
C LEU A 13 1.00 34.62 -31.19
N LEU A 14 0.00 34.91 -30.35
CA LEU A 14 -0.12 34.35 -29.00
C LEU A 14 -0.34 32.84 -29.10
N ALA A 15 0.72 32.07 -28.87
CA ALA A 15 0.62 30.62 -28.69
C ALA A 15 -0.09 30.33 -27.37
N PHE A 16 -1.40 30.05 -27.43
CA PHE A 16 -2.13 29.47 -26.30
C PHE A 16 -1.60 28.05 -26.07
N SER A 17 -0.72 27.92 -25.07
CA SER A 17 -0.36 26.61 -24.53
C SER A 17 -1.60 26.02 -23.87
N ILE A 18 -2.24 25.06 -24.53
CA ILE A 18 -3.24 24.21 -23.90
C ILE A 18 -2.47 23.36 -22.88
N ALA A 19 -2.44 23.80 -21.63
CA ALA A 19 -2.03 22.94 -20.53
C ALA A 19 -3.00 21.74 -20.54
N ALA A 20 -2.49 20.55 -20.84
CA ALA A 20 -3.27 19.33 -20.73
C ALA A 20 -3.82 19.26 -19.30
N GLN A 21 -5.15 19.25 -19.15
CA GLN A 21 -5.80 19.03 -17.87
C GLN A 21 -5.36 17.65 -17.37
N VAL A 22 -4.63 17.62 -16.26
CA VAL A 22 -4.36 16.37 -15.54
C VAL A 22 -5.74 15.80 -15.14
N PRO A 23 -6.10 14.59 -15.57
CA PRO A 23 -7.40 14.02 -15.22
C PRO A 23 -7.58 14.02 -13.70
N THR A 24 -8.71 14.57 -13.25
CA THR A 24 -9.07 14.56 -11.84
C THR A 24 -9.37 13.13 -11.42
N ARG A 25 -8.64 12.67 -10.41
CA ARG A 25 -8.70 11.32 -9.86
C ARG A 25 -10.07 11.04 -9.26
N THR A 26 -10.82 10.08 -9.79
CA THR A 26 -12.05 9.54 -9.17
C THR A 26 -11.72 8.27 -8.41
N ASN A 27 -10.91 8.39 -7.35
CA ASN A 27 -10.57 7.23 -6.54
C ASN A 27 -11.53 7.10 -5.35
N PRO A 28 -11.92 5.89 -4.96
CA PRO A 28 -12.83 5.74 -3.84
C PRO A 28 -12.17 6.19 -2.53
N ASP A 29 -12.79 7.14 -1.83
CA ASP A 29 -12.30 7.67 -0.54
C ASP A 29 -12.15 6.59 0.53
N TRP A 30 -12.94 5.51 0.44
CA TRP A 30 -12.82 4.36 1.33
C TRP A 30 -11.52 3.58 1.11
N ALA A 31 -11.00 3.57 -0.12
CA ALA A 31 -9.73 2.92 -0.46
C ALA A 31 -8.56 3.88 -0.27
N PHE A 32 -8.67 5.13 -0.71
CA PHE A 32 -7.60 6.12 -0.61
C PHE A 32 -7.85 7.03 0.58
N HIS A 33 -7.46 6.51 1.75
CA HIS A 33 -7.75 7.09 3.05
C HIS A 33 -7.43 8.60 3.14
N VAL A 34 -8.47 9.36 3.49
CA VAL A 34 -8.40 10.76 3.91
C VAL A 34 -8.55 10.80 5.42
N ILE A 35 -7.62 11.47 6.10
CA ILE A 35 -7.65 11.63 7.56
C ILE A 35 -8.89 12.45 7.91
N ASN A 36 -9.72 11.92 8.81
CA ASN A 36 -10.98 12.54 9.20
C ASN A 36 -11.32 12.32 10.69
N GLY A 37 -10.35 11.86 11.47
CA GLY A 37 -10.49 11.74 12.92
C GLY A 37 -9.14 11.52 13.59
N GLN A 38 -9.18 11.44 14.92
CA GLN A 38 -8.00 11.28 15.74
C GLN A 38 -8.32 10.35 16.90
N LEU A 39 -7.40 9.45 17.23
CA LEU A 39 -7.52 8.63 18.43
C LEU A 39 -7.31 9.49 19.68
N PRO A 40 -7.92 9.13 20.83
CA PRO A 40 -7.56 9.71 22.11
C PRO A 40 -6.06 9.61 22.37
N ALA A 41 -5.53 10.53 23.17
CA ALA A 41 -4.15 10.44 23.61
C ALA A 41 -3.93 9.15 24.40
N GLU A 42 -2.85 8.44 24.06
CA GLU A 42 -2.42 7.26 24.80
C GLU A 42 -2.01 7.65 26.24
N PRO A 43 -2.33 6.83 27.25
CA PRO A 43 -1.85 7.07 28.61
C PRO A 43 -0.33 7.18 28.67
N ALA A 44 0.18 8.05 29.54
CA ALA A 44 1.62 8.20 29.76
C ALA A 44 2.24 6.91 30.34
N GLY A 45 3.54 6.75 30.13
CA GLY A 45 4.34 5.65 30.68
C GLY A 45 4.82 4.63 29.64
N PRO A 46 5.63 3.65 30.07
CA PRO A 46 6.12 2.60 29.21
C PRO A 46 4.97 1.76 28.64
N LYS A 47 5.08 1.42 27.36
CA LYS A 47 4.19 0.53 26.64
C LYS A 47 4.83 -0.84 26.54
N THR A 48 3.99 -1.86 26.67
CA THR A 48 4.35 -3.26 26.47
C THR A 48 3.39 -3.89 25.47
N ILE A 49 3.84 -5.00 24.89
CA ILE A 49 3.01 -5.88 24.08
C ILE A 49 3.20 -7.33 24.57
N PRO A 50 2.24 -8.23 24.32
CA PRO A 50 2.36 -9.62 24.73
C PRO A 50 3.66 -10.27 24.24
N ASN A 51 4.28 -11.09 25.09
CA ASN A 51 5.48 -11.89 24.78
C ASN A 51 6.78 -11.12 24.46
N SER A 52 6.75 -9.79 24.35
CA SER A 52 7.99 -9.01 24.20
C SER A 52 8.68 -8.78 25.55
N LYS A 53 10.02 -8.86 25.55
CA LYS A 53 10.86 -8.49 26.70
C LYS A 53 11.18 -6.99 26.74
N ARG A 54 10.68 -6.21 25.78
CA ARG A 54 10.99 -4.80 25.59
C ARG A 54 9.86 -3.91 26.06
N GLN A 55 10.22 -2.67 26.39
CA GLN A 55 9.28 -1.61 26.70
C GLN A 55 9.71 -0.35 25.95
N PHE A 56 8.73 0.40 25.44
CA PHE A 56 8.99 1.66 24.73
C PHE A 56 8.05 2.75 25.25
N THR A 57 8.49 3.98 25.26
CA THR A 57 7.58 5.12 25.43
C THR A 57 6.78 5.35 24.14
N GLN A 58 5.66 6.06 24.23
CA GLN A 58 4.90 6.43 23.04
C GLN A 58 5.76 7.21 22.03
N ALA A 59 6.63 8.11 22.52
CA ALA A 59 7.54 8.87 21.66
C ALA A 59 8.54 7.97 20.90
N GLN A 60 9.02 6.89 21.51
CA GLN A 60 9.88 5.91 20.83
C GLN A 60 9.11 5.10 19.78
N ILE A 61 7.83 4.81 20.03
CA ILE A 61 6.97 4.11 19.06
C ILE A 61 6.68 5.00 17.84
N ASP A 62 6.54 6.30 18.06
CA ASP A 62 6.23 7.29 17.03
C ASP A 62 7.47 7.80 16.28
N ASP A 63 8.68 7.45 16.73
CA ASP A 63 9.93 7.84 16.09
C ASP A 63 10.10 7.12 14.74
N LEU A 64 9.98 7.90 13.65
CA LEU A 64 10.11 7.40 12.29
C LEU A 64 11.57 7.14 11.86
N ASN A 65 12.54 7.61 12.65
CA ASN A 65 13.96 7.38 12.43
C ASN A 65 14.54 6.31 13.34
N ASN A 66 13.80 5.81 14.33
CA ASN A 66 14.23 4.73 15.21
C ASN A 66 13.01 3.96 15.74
N PRO A 67 12.26 3.29 14.85
CA PRO A 67 11.05 2.59 15.21
C PRO A 67 11.32 1.44 16.19
N PRO A 68 10.30 1.04 16.99
CA PRO A 68 10.44 -0.05 17.93
C PRO A 68 10.65 -1.37 17.20
N ASP A 69 11.70 -2.08 17.60
CA ASP A 69 11.87 -3.50 17.29
C ASP A 69 11.49 -4.29 18.54
N TRP A 70 10.27 -4.82 18.56
CA TRP A 70 9.75 -5.54 19.72
C TRP A 70 10.33 -6.94 19.89
N PHE A 71 10.79 -7.55 18.80
CA PHE A 71 11.22 -8.95 18.72
C PHE A 71 12.48 -9.10 17.84
N PRO A 72 13.61 -8.49 18.24
CA PRO A 72 14.87 -8.55 17.48
C PRO A 72 15.38 -9.99 17.26
N GLU A 73 14.93 -10.95 18.07
CA GLU A 73 15.28 -12.36 17.98
C GLU A 73 14.52 -13.12 16.89
N GLU A 74 13.45 -12.55 16.32
CA GLU A 74 12.62 -13.21 15.31
C GLU A 74 13.12 -13.01 13.87
N HIS A 75 14.17 -12.21 13.67
CA HIS A 75 14.76 -11.95 12.37
C HIS A 75 16.29 -11.86 12.44
N ALA A 76 16.95 -12.03 11.30
CA ALA A 76 18.38 -11.73 11.19
C ALA A 76 18.64 -10.24 11.50
N PRO A 77 19.87 -9.84 11.88
CA PRO A 77 20.20 -8.44 12.11
C PRO A 77 19.80 -7.54 10.93
N ALA A 78 18.95 -6.56 11.20
CA ALA A 78 18.44 -5.65 10.18
C ALA A 78 19.53 -4.65 9.73
N PRO A 79 19.59 -4.29 8.44
CA PRO A 79 20.43 -3.20 7.97
C PRO A 79 20.14 -1.88 8.68
N GLN A 80 21.14 -1.00 8.74
CA GLN A 80 21.02 0.29 9.42
C GLN A 80 19.78 1.06 8.96
N ILE A 81 19.57 1.22 7.65
CA ILE A 81 18.44 1.98 7.09
C ILE A 81 17.05 1.40 7.42
N VAL A 82 16.98 0.11 7.75
CA VAL A 82 15.70 -0.52 8.17
C VAL A 82 15.36 -0.08 9.59
N LYS A 83 16.36 0.00 10.47
CA LYS A 83 16.21 0.30 11.89
C LYS A 83 16.37 1.79 12.22
N TYR A 84 17.17 2.50 11.45
CA TYR A 84 17.60 3.86 11.71
C TYR A 84 17.59 4.70 10.43
N GLY A 85 16.74 5.72 10.40
CA GLY A 85 16.71 6.69 9.30
C GLY A 85 17.84 7.71 9.40
N HIS A 86 18.09 8.42 8.31
CA HIS A 86 19.02 9.54 8.26
C HIS A 86 18.56 10.59 7.25
N GLY A 87 18.79 11.87 7.56
CA GLY A 87 18.35 12.98 6.71
C GLY A 87 16.86 12.87 6.35
N ASP A 88 16.57 12.81 5.05
CA ASP A 88 15.21 12.65 4.52
C ASP A 88 14.79 11.18 4.36
N ALA A 89 15.70 10.23 4.53
CA ALA A 89 15.45 8.80 4.43
C ALA A 89 15.04 8.21 5.79
N LEU A 90 13.72 8.12 6.02
CA LEU A 90 13.16 7.52 7.22
C LEU A 90 13.45 6.00 7.30
N ALA A 91 13.43 5.46 8.52
CA ALA A 91 13.66 4.03 8.75
C ALA A 91 12.54 3.20 8.11
N CYS A 92 12.90 2.17 7.34
CA CYS A 92 11.90 1.34 6.65
C CYS A 92 10.92 0.66 7.63
N GLY A 93 11.44 0.19 8.77
CA GLY A 93 10.68 -0.46 9.83
C GLY A 93 9.61 0.43 10.45
N ALA A 94 9.67 1.76 10.27
CA ALA A 94 8.69 2.69 10.83
C ALA A 94 7.34 2.63 10.14
N CYS A 95 7.24 2.05 8.95
CA CYS A 95 5.96 1.83 8.27
C CYS A 95 5.77 0.38 7.84
N HIS A 96 6.85 -0.30 7.43
CA HIS A 96 6.80 -1.70 7.02
C HIS A 96 6.93 -2.68 8.19
N LEU A 97 7.16 -2.17 9.41
CA LEU A 97 7.45 -2.93 10.62
C LEU A 97 8.77 -3.72 10.51
N MET A 98 9.31 -4.14 11.65
CA MET A 98 10.47 -5.04 11.69
C MET A 98 10.12 -6.47 11.25
N SER A 99 8.83 -6.81 11.20
CA SER A 99 8.34 -8.06 10.59
C SER A 99 8.19 -7.97 9.07
N GLY A 100 8.23 -6.78 8.47
CA GLY A 100 8.00 -6.55 7.05
C GLY A 100 6.54 -6.61 6.59
N SER A 101 5.60 -7.03 7.45
CA SER A 101 4.18 -7.16 7.07
C SER A 101 3.48 -5.82 6.84
N GLY A 102 4.02 -4.72 7.40
CA GLY A 102 3.41 -3.41 7.34
C GLY A 102 2.04 -3.33 8.02
N HIS A 103 1.38 -2.20 7.87
CA HIS A 103 -0.03 -2.00 8.19
C HIS A 103 -0.80 -1.73 6.88
N PRO A 104 -2.14 -1.67 6.88
CA PRO A 104 -2.91 -1.48 5.65
C PRO A 104 -2.58 -0.18 4.86
N GLU A 105 -1.95 0.82 5.46
CA GLU A 105 -1.43 2.03 4.81
C GLU A 105 -0.06 1.85 4.14
N SER A 106 0.70 0.80 4.50
CA SER A 106 1.98 0.43 3.92
C SER A 106 1.88 -0.92 3.20
N ALA A 107 2.94 -1.29 2.48
CA ALA A 107 2.98 -2.57 1.77
C ALA A 107 3.57 -3.66 2.67
N ASP A 108 3.04 -4.88 2.55
CA ASP A 108 3.71 -6.09 3.04
C ASP A 108 4.86 -6.44 2.08
N LEU A 109 6.08 -6.45 2.60
CA LEU A 109 7.33 -6.69 1.86
C LEU A 109 7.78 -8.15 1.94
N THR A 110 7.14 -8.96 2.78
CA THR A 110 7.56 -10.35 3.03
C THR A 110 7.25 -11.26 1.84
N GLY A 111 8.08 -12.27 1.63
CA GLY A 111 7.92 -13.24 0.54
C GLY A 111 8.00 -12.63 -0.87
N GLN A 112 8.46 -11.39 -0.99
CA GLN A 112 8.82 -10.78 -2.26
C GLN A 112 10.29 -11.04 -2.57
N THR A 113 10.65 -11.04 -3.85
CA THR A 113 12.06 -11.19 -4.24
C THR A 113 12.82 -9.89 -4.02
N SER A 114 14.10 -9.98 -3.69
CA SER A 114 14.98 -8.79 -3.59
C SER A 114 14.97 -7.98 -4.89
N ALA A 115 14.98 -8.66 -6.05
CA ALA A 115 14.90 -8.01 -7.35
C ALA A 115 13.61 -7.21 -7.56
N TYR A 116 12.44 -7.76 -7.17
CA TYR A 116 11.18 -7.01 -7.21
C TYR A 116 11.24 -5.79 -6.28
N LEU A 117 11.72 -5.96 -5.05
CA LEU A 117 11.81 -4.86 -4.08
C LEU A 117 12.74 -3.73 -4.57
N ILE A 118 13.91 -4.07 -5.12
CA ILE A 118 14.84 -3.09 -5.72
C ILE A 118 14.15 -2.34 -6.87
N GLN A 119 13.46 -3.05 -7.77
CA GLN A 119 12.74 -2.42 -8.87
C GLN A 119 11.66 -1.47 -8.36
N GLN A 120 10.93 -1.83 -7.29
CA GLN A 120 9.91 -0.95 -6.71
C GLN A 120 10.53 0.32 -6.11
N LEU A 121 11.67 0.22 -5.42
CA LEU A 121 12.39 1.39 -4.89
C LEU A 121 12.83 2.31 -6.03
N GLU A 122 13.33 1.76 -7.14
CA GLU A 122 13.73 2.53 -8.32
C GLU A 122 12.52 3.18 -9.03
N ASP A 123 11.41 2.47 -9.15
CA ASP A 123 10.17 3.01 -9.72
C ASP A 123 9.66 4.20 -8.89
N PHE A 124 9.77 4.14 -7.55
CA PHE A 124 9.48 5.30 -6.70
C PHE A 124 10.53 6.41 -6.88
N ARG A 125 11.82 6.08 -6.93
CA ARG A 125 12.90 7.07 -7.02
C ARG A 125 12.82 7.90 -8.30
N THR A 126 12.51 7.25 -9.42
CA THR A 126 12.36 7.88 -10.74
C THR A 126 11.00 8.54 -10.94
N GLY A 127 10.04 8.29 -10.05
CA GLY A 127 8.65 8.73 -10.21
C GLY A 127 7.89 7.97 -11.29
N ALA A 128 8.37 6.80 -11.73
CA ALA A 128 7.54 5.87 -12.51
C ALA A 128 6.31 5.42 -11.66
N ARG A 129 6.49 5.35 -10.34
CA ARG A 129 5.44 5.12 -9.37
C ARG A 129 5.19 6.39 -8.54
N LYS A 130 4.00 6.98 -8.69
CA LYS A 130 3.63 8.33 -8.18
C LYS A 130 2.55 8.32 -7.09
N ASP A 131 2.17 7.14 -6.60
CA ASP A 131 1.05 6.99 -5.68
C ASP A 131 1.35 7.42 -4.24
N SER A 132 2.63 7.58 -3.88
CA SER A 132 3.04 7.86 -2.51
C SER A 132 4.18 8.86 -2.44
N ALA A 133 3.84 10.15 -2.38
CA ALA A 133 4.81 11.23 -2.19
C ALA A 133 5.76 10.99 -0.99
N ARG A 134 5.27 10.33 0.07
CA ARG A 134 6.09 9.94 1.22
C ARG A 134 7.16 8.92 0.83
N MET A 135 6.79 7.83 0.14
CA MET A 135 7.78 6.83 -0.29
C MET A 135 8.73 7.40 -1.35
N ASN A 136 8.24 8.22 -2.29
CA ASN A 136 9.07 8.92 -3.26
C ASN A 136 10.14 9.80 -2.56
N GLY A 137 9.75 10.53 -1.51
CA GLY A 137 10.69 11.34 -0.73
C GLY A 137 11.73 10.52 0.02
N ILE A 138 11.31 9.44 0.69
CA ILE A 138 12.22 8.55 1.43
C ILE A 138 13.28 7.95 0.48
N VAL A 139 12.86 7.40 -0.66
CA VAL A 139 13.77 6.68 -1.57
C VAL A 139 14.73 7.60 -2.33
N ALA A 140 14.40 8.90 -2.42
CA ALA A 140 15.29 9.90 -3.00
C ALA A 140 16.54 10.14 -2.13
N GLY A 141 16.43 9.89 -0.81
CA GLY A 141 17.55 9.97 0.13
C GLY A 141 18.35 8.67 0.29
N LEU A 142 17.93 7.57 -0.34
CA LEU A 142 18.59 6.26 -0.21
C LEU A 142 19.74 6.10 -1.18
N SER A 143 20.88 5.61 -0.69
CA SER A 143 21.91 5.05 -1.56
C SER A 143 21.47 3.72 -2.19
N ASP A 144 22.12 3.34 -3.29
CA ASP A 144 21.86 2.04 -3.94
C ASP A 144 22.22 0.87 -3.02
N GLU A 145 23.28 1.01 -2.22
CA GLU A 145 23.69 -0.01 -1.27
C GLU A 145 22.69 -0.20 -0.14
N GLU A 146 22.09 0.88 0.37
CA GLU A 146 21.00 0.81 1.35
C GLU A 146 19.75 0.16 0.75
N SER A 147 19.39 0.54 -0.48
CA SER A 147 18.26 -0.02 -1.21
C SER A 147 18.42 -1.52 -1.41
N ARG A 148 19.62 -1.96 -1.81
CA ARG A 148 19.98 -3.36 -2.00
C ARG A 148 19.93 -4.13 -0.68
N LYS A 149 20.62 -3.65 0.37
CA LYS A 149 20.65 -4.32 1.69
C LYS A 149 19.27 -4.45 2.31
N ALA A 150 18.45 -3.39 2.27
CA ALA A 150 17.09 -3.43 2.77
C ALA A 150 16.23 -4.45 2.01
N SER A 151 16.32 -4.45 0.68
CA SER A 151 15.57 -5.38 -0.19
C SER A 151 15.96 -6.84 0.04
N GLU A 152 17.26 -7.11 0.16
CA GLU A 152 17.77 -8.45 0.50
C GLU A 152 17.25 -8.91 1.86
N TRP A 153 17.30 -8.05 2.87
CA TRP A 153 16.85 -8.40 4.21
C TRP A 153 15.35 -8.65 4.28
N PHE A 154 14.50 -7.77 3.73
CA PHE A 154 13.05 -7.97 3.69
C PHE A 154 12.66 -9.24 2.91
N ALA A 155 13.39 -9.58 1.85
CA ALA A 155 13.17 -10.81 1.09
C ALA A 155 13.46 -12.09 1.89
N THR A 156 14.22 -12.00 2.99
CA THR A 156 14.42 -13.13 3.91
C THR A 156 13.26 -13.34 4.89
N LEU A 157 12.41 -12.34 5.08
CA LEU A 157 11.33 -12.40 6.05
C LEU A 157 10.19 -13.26 5.52
N LYS A 158 9.66 -14.10 6.42
CA LYS A 158 8.59 -15.04 6.10
C LYS A 158 7.25 -14.32 6.13
N PRO A 159 6.40 -14.49 5.10
CA PRO A 159 5.03 -14.04 5.16
C PRO A 159 4.27 -14.70 6.30
N GLN A 160 3.40 -13.92 6.94
CA GLN A 160 2.51 -14.38 7.99
C GLN A 160 1.06 -14.03 7.64
N ALA A 161 0.11 -14.78 8.21
CA ALA A 161 -1.30 -14.50 8.06
C ALA A 161 -1.66 -13.20 8.80
N TRP A 162 -1.56 -12.09 8.08
CA TRP A 162 -1.61 -10.76 8.67
C TRP A 162 -3.00 -10.12 8.63
N THR A 163 -3.81 -10.47 7.61
CA THR A 163 -5.18 -9.99 7.48
C THR A 163 -6.16 -11.15 7.40
N LYS A 164 -7.15 -11.14 8.28
CA LYS A 164 -8.31 -12.03 8.19
C LYS A 164 -9.39 -11.36 7.35
N VAL A 165 -9.76 -11.95 6.22
CA VAL A 165 -10.87 -11.45 5.39
C VAL A 165 -12.19 -12.04 5.87
N VAL A 166 -13.21 -11.19 6.05
CA VAL A 166 -14.53 -11.59 6.55
C VAL A 166 -15.62 -10.95 5.70
N GLU A 167 -16.53 -11.76 5.15
CA GLU A 167 -17.72 -11.27 4.49
C GLU A 167 -18.76 -10.78 5.51
N ALA A 168 -19.20 -9.52 5.39
CA ALA A 168 -20.16 -8.92 6.31
C ALA A 168 -21.06 -7.89 5.63
N ALA A 169 -22.36 -7.94 5.86
CA ALA A 169 -23.30 -6.94 5.32
C ALA A 169 -23.25 -5.59 6.06
N MET A 170 -22.88 -5.63 7.34
CA MET A 170 -22.79 -4.46 8.23
C MET A 170 -21.39 -4.40 8.84
N VAL A 171 -20.88 -3.18 9.02
CA VAL A 171 -19.57 -2.90 9.62
C VAL A 171 -19.72 -1.79 10.65
N PRO A 172 -18.86 -1.72 11.67
CA PRO A 172 -18.87 -0.59 12.59
C PRO A 172 -18.58 0.71 11.81
N LYS A 173 -19.15 1.83 12.25
CA LYS A 173 -18.74 3.14 11.74
C LYS A 173 -17.28 3.39 12.09
N THR A 174 -16.57 4.03 11.17
CA THR A 174 -15.11 4.20 11.29
C THR A 174 -14.66 5.62 10.98
N PHE A 175 -13.45 5.93 11.42
CA PHE A 175 -12.68 7.10 10.99
C PHE A 175 -11.25 6.67 10.63
N VAL A 176 -10.54 7.53 9.91
CA VAL A 176 -9.12 7.37 9.57
C VAL A 176 -8.32 8.31 10.46
N GLY A 177 -7.41 7.75 11.26
CA GLY A 177 -6.52 8.49 12.16
C GLY A 177 -5.31 9.11 11.46
N ALA A 178 -4.51 9.87 12.19
CA ALA A 178 -3.30 10.55 11.67
C ALA A 178 -2.29 9.62 10.98
N GLY A 179 -2.17 8.37 11.44
CA GLY A 179 -1.33 7.33 10.82
C GLY A 179 -1.89 6.75 9.52
N ARG A 180 -3.03 7.26 9.00
CA ARG A 180 -3.78 6.72 7.86
C ARG A 180 -4.32 5.29 8.05
N MET A 181 -4.21 4.74 9.25
CA MET A 181 -4.97 3.57 9.70
C MET A 181 -6.43 3.94 9.97
N ARG A 182 -7.32 2.97 9.79
CA ARG A 182 -8.76 3.11 10.07
C ARG A 182 -9.10 2.49 11.42
N PHE A 183 -9.94 3.16 12.18
CA PHE A 183 -10.35 2.78 13.54
C PHE A 183 -11.87 2.85 13.67
N VAL A 184 -12.40 2.13 14.66
CA VAL A 184 -13.83 2.17 15.01
C VAL A 184 -14.15 3.50 15.69
N THR A 185 -15.24 4.15 15.27
CA THR A 185 -15.76 5.33 15.96
C THR A 185 -16.39 4.90 17.28
N PRO A 186 -15.90 5.39 18.44
CA PRO A 186 -16.49 5.05 19.74
C PRO A 186 -17.99 5.37 19.77
N ASN A 187 -18.82 4.40 20.15
CA ASN A 187 -20.29 4.52 20.17
C ASN A 187 -20.92 4.89 18.81
N GLY A 188 -20.22 4.66 17.69
CA GLY A 188 -20.68 5.04 16.35
C GLY A 188 -21.79 4.16 15.77
N GLY A 189 -22.01 2.97 16.34
CA GLY A 189 -22.93 1.96 15.83
C GLY A 189 -22.42 1.30 14.54
N MET A 190 -23.33 0.66 13.81
CA MET A 190 -23.05 -0.07 12.56
C MET A 190 -23.57 0.71 11.34
N GLU A 191 -22.99 0.44 10.17
CA GLU A 191 -23.44 0.93 8.87
C GLU A 191 -23.38 -0.20 7.82
N PRO A 192 -24.23 -0.17 6.78
CA PRO A 192 -24.13 -1.11 5.66
C PRO A 192 -22.77 -1.00 4.97
N ILE A 193 -22.14 -2.13 4.66
CA ILE A 193 -20.79 -2.09 4.06
C ILE A 193 -20.80 -1.49 2.64
N GLY A 194 -21.88 -1.72 1.87
CA GLY A 194 -21.94 -1.29 0.46
C GLY A 194 -20.82 -1.90 -0.38
N ASN A 195 -20.38 -1.21 -1.44
CA ASN A 195 -19.24 -1.66 -2.26
C ASN A 195 -17.90 -1.14 -1.69
N ARG A 196 -17.58 -1.52 -0.45
CA ARG A 196 -16.38 -1.05 0.27
C ARG A 196 -15.63 -2.21 0.94
N ILE A 197 -14.32 -2.06 1.06
CA ILE A 197 -13.51 -2.87 1.98
C ILE A 197 -13.18 -2.01 3.20
N ILE A 198 -13.54 -2.50 4.39
CA ILE A 198 -13.24 -1.83 5.66
C ILE A 198 -12.22 -2.68 6.42
N THR A 199 -10.98 -2.19 6.49
CA THR A 199 -9.91 -2.86 7.24
C THR A 199 -9.71 -2.21 8.60
N LEU A 200 -9.75 -3.01 9.66
CA LEU A 200 -9.63 -2.58 11.05
C LEU A 200 -8.57 -3.42 11.79
N PRO A 201 -7.84 -2.83 12.75
CA PRO A 201 -7.02 -3.61 13.67
C PRO A 201 -7.85 -4.68 14.37
N GLN A 202 -7.26 -5.87 14.60
CA GLN A 202 -7.84 -6.84 15.53
C GLN A 202 -7.85 -6.27 16.95
N GLU A 203 -6.75 -5.62 17.34
CA GLU A 203 -6.59 -4.94 18.61
C GLU A 203 -6.01 -3.54 18.38
N GLN A 204 -6.81 -2.50 18.65
CA GLN A 204 -6.44 -1.11 18.35
C GLN A 204 -5.14 -0.68 19.04
N GLU A 205 -4.99 -0.96 20.34
CA GLU A 205 -3.80 -0.57 21.11
C GLU A 205 -2.53 -1.27 20.62
N ARG A 206 -2.64 -2.52 20.17
CA ARG A 206 -1.49 -3.27 19.64
C ARG A 206 -1.08 -2.73 18.28
N ALA A 207 -2.03 -2.37 17.42
CA ALA A 207 -1.74 -1.71 16.15
C ALA A 207 -1.08 -0.32 16.34
N THR A 208 -1.55 0.51 17.29
CA THR A 208 -0.87 1.80 17.58
C THR A 208 0.51 1.60 18.17
N ARG A 209 0.75 0.50 18.89
CA ARG A 209 2.07 0.10 19.38
C ARG A 209 2.95 -0.57 18.32
N ARG A 210 2.46 -0.76 17.09
CA ARG A 210 3.19 -1.40 15.98
C ARG A 210 3.60 -2.84 16.30
N ASP A 211 2.72 -3.55 17.00
CA ASP A 211 2.92 -4.95 17.37
C ASP A 211 2.87 -5.85 16.12
N PRO A 212 3.95 -6.56 15.75
CA PRO A 212 4.00 -7.40 14.56
C PRO A 212 3.21 -8.72 14.69
N HIS A 213 2.58 -8.99 15.83
CA HIS A 213 1.74 -10.16 16.09
C HIS A 213 0.26 -9.80 16.30
N SER A 214 -0.14 -8.56 15.98
CA SER A 214 -1.55 -8.12 16.00
C SER A 214 -1.98 -7.71 14.59
N GLY A 215 -2.61 -8.64 13.88
CA GLY A 215 -3.07 -8.42 12.53
C GLY A 215 -4.33 -7.55 12.40
N PHE A 216 -4.94 -7.64 11.24
CA PHE A 216 -6.12 -6.87 10.86
C PHE A 216 -7.29 -7.78 10.47
N ILE A 217 -8.49 -7.21 10.49
CA ILE A 217 -9.69 -7.80 9.90
C ILE A 217 -10.08 -6.91 8.72
N ALA A 218 -10.18 -7.49 7.52
CA ALA A 218 -10.73 -6.82 6.35
C ALA A 218 -12.16 -7.31 6.12
N TYR A 219 -13.13 -6.46 6.44
CA TYR A 219 -14.53 -6.71 6.11
C TYR A 219 -14.75 -6.41 4.63
N VAL A 220 -15.40 -7.34 3.94
CA VAL A 220 -15.73 -7.26 2.50
C VAL A 220 -17.21 -7.60 2.28
N PRO A 221 -17.83 -7.17 1.17
CA PRO A 221 -19.24 -7.44 0.89
C PRO A 221 -19.50 -8.94 0.74
N PRO A 222 -20.66 -9.45 1.20
CA PRO A 222 -21.01 -10.86 1.02
C PRO A 222 -20.96 -11.31 -0.45
N GLY A 223 -20.40 -12.50 -0.69
CA GLY A 223 -20.20 -13.07 -2.02
C GLY A 223 -19.01 -12.51 -2.81
N SER A 224 -18.32 -11.47 -2.32
CA SER A 224 -17.18 -10.85 -3.03
C SER A 224 -15.98 -11.79 -3.14
N ILE A 225 -15.76 -12.69 -2.17
CA ILE A 225 -14.66 -13.67 -2.23
C ILE A 225 -14.90 -14.67 -3.37
N ALA A 226 -16.09 -15.24 -3.45
CA ALA A 226 -16.45 -16.19 -4.51
C ALA A 226 -16.42 -15.54 -5.91
N LYS A 227 -16.90 -14.29 -6.02
CA LYS A 227 -16.79 -13.53 -7.26
C LYS A 227 -15.33 -13.26 -7.64
N GLY A 228 -14.51 -12.88 -6.66
CA GLY A 228 -13.08 -12.65 -6.84
C GLY A 228 -12.34 -13.88 -7.32
N GLU A 229 -12.66 -15.04 -6.74
CA GLU A 229 -12.09 -16.33 -7.14
C GLU A 229 -12.35 -16.62 -8.63
N ALA A 230 -13.59 -16.42 -9.08
CA ALA A 230 -13.95 -16.63 -10.49
C ALA A 230 -13.20 -15.69 -11.44
N LEU A 231 -13.04 -14.42 -11.07
CA LEU A 231 -12.25 -13.45 -11.83
C LEU A 231 -10.78 -13.85 -11.90
N VAL A 232 -10.20 -14.21 -10.76
CA VAL A 232 -8.78 -14.52 -10.62
C VAL A 232 -8.40 -15.82 -11.31
N LYS A 233 -9.24 -16.86 -11.22
CA LYS A 233 -8.97 -18.17 -11.84
C LYS A 233 -9.28 -18.17 -13.33
N ASN A 234 -10.40 -17.56 -13.73
CA ASN A 234 -10.98 -17.78 -15.07
C ASN A 234 -11.08 -16.51 -15.92
N GLY A 235 -10.62 -15.35 -15.43
CA GLY A 235 -10.65 -14.08 -16.16
C GLY A 235 -12.04 -13.44 -16.27
N GLY A 236 -13.06 -14.00 -15.60
CA GLY A 236 -14.43 -13.46 -15.56
C GLY A 236 -15.03 -13.13 -16.92
N ASN A 237 -15.02 -14.10 -17.86
CA ASN A 237 -15.54 -13.92 -19.22
C ASN A 237 -14.87 -12.77 -20.00
N GLY A 238 -13.54 -12.65 -19.88
CA GLY A 238 -12.76 -11.65 -20.60
C GLY A 238 -12.72 -10.26 -19.95
N ARG A 239 -13.16 -10.15 -18.69
CA ARG A 239 -12.94 -8.97 -17.84
C ARG A 239 -11.46 -8.79 -17.50
N THR A 240 -10.74 -9.90 -17.35
CA THR A 240 -9.30 -9.90 -17.09
C THR A 240 -8.66 -11.19 -17.59
N LEU A 241 -7.36 -11.35 -17.35
CA LEU A 241 -6.62 -12.58 -17.56
C LEU A 241 -6.63 -13.40 -16.26
N SER A 242 -6.52 -14.73 -16.36
CA SER A 242 -6.25 -15.55 -15.19
C SER A 242 -4.95 -15.08 -14.53
N CYS A 243 -4.99 -14.73 -13.24
CA CYS A 243 -3.86 -14.07 -12.60
C CYS A 243 -2.68 -15.02 -12.41
N ALA A 244 -2.95 -16.32 -12.23
CA ALA A 244 -1.93 -17.34 -12.03
C ALA A 244 -1.01 -17.53 -13.24
N ILE A 245 -1.44 -17.12 -14.46
CA ILE A 245 -0.61 -17.15 -15.66
C ILE A 245 0.70 -16.37 -15.45
N CYS A 246 0.66 -15.28 -14.67
CA CYS A 246 1.85 -14.48 -14.37
C CYS A 246 2.26 -14.59 -12.89
N HIS A 247 1.31 -14.55 -11.96
CA HIS A 247 1.59 -14.58 -10.52
C HIS A 247 1.89 -15.99 -9.97
N GLY A 248 1.97 -17.00 -10.85
CA GLY A 248 2.34 -18.36 -10.50
C GLY A 248 1.28 -19.10 -9.68
N ASP A 249 1.62 -20.34 -9.31
CA ASP A 249 0.75 -21.21 -8.53
C ASP A 249 0.38 -20.59 -7.19
N ASN A 250 -0.90 -20.67 -6.84
CA ASN A 250 -1.47 -20.07 -5.64
C ASN A 250 -1.17 -18.56 -5.49
N LEU A 251 -0.79 -17.88 -6.59
CA LEU A 251 -0.46 -16.46 -6.62
C LEU A 251 0.75 -16.06 -5.75
N MET A 252 1.72 -16.98 -5.65
CA MET A 252 2.93 -16.84 -4.83
C MET A 252 4.08 -16.09 -5.50
N GLY A 253 3.87 -15.58 -6.72
CA GLY A 253 4.88 -14.88 -7.51
C GLY A 253 5.73 -15.83 -8.38
N LEU A 254 6.38 -15.25 -9.38
CA LEU A 254 7.30 -15.93 -10.30
C LEU A 254 8.37 -14.96 -10.80
N GLY A 255 9.63 -15.18 -10.40
CA GLY A 255 10.73 -14.27 -10.74
C GLY A 255 10.51 -12.86 -10.18
N ASN A 256 10.41 -11.86 -11.06
CA ASN A 256 10.11 -10.47 -10.67
C ASN A 256 8.60 -10.19 -10.55
N VAL A 257 7.73 -11.14 -10.91
CA VAL A 257 6.29 -11.00 -10.68
C VAL A 257 6.00 -11.26 -9.20
N PRO A 258 5.38 -10.31 -8.47
CA PRO A 258 5.27 -10.39 -7.02
C PRO A 258 4.27 -11.43 -6.55
N ARG A 259 4.46 -11.91 -5.32
CA ARG A 259 3.40 -12.57 -4.55
C ARG A 259 2.26 -11.58 -4.35
N ILE A 260 1.04 -12.04 -4.58
CA ILE A 260 -0.17 -11.26 -4.23
C ILE A 260 -1.04 -11.98 -3.19
N ALA A 261 -0.94 -13.30 -3.05
CA ALA A 261 -1.69 -14.08 -2.06
C ALA A 261 -1.47 -13.56 -0.64
N GLY A 262 -2.56 -13.27 0.08
CA GLY A 262 -2.53 -12.85 1.48
C GLY A 262 -2.08 -11.41 1.72
N LEU A 263 -1.82 -10.61 0.67
CA LEU A 263 -1.60 -9.16 0.83
C LEU A 263 -2.90 -8.48 1.31
N HIS A 264 -2.76 -7.35 2.00
CA HIS A 264 -3.92 -6.56 2.46
C HIS A 264 -4.89 -6.27 1.30
N PRO A 265 -6.19 -6.60 1.41
CA PRO A 265 -7.16 -6.31 0.36
C PRO A 265 -7.19 -4.84 -0.04
N ILE A 266 -7.09 -3.92 0.93
CA ILE A 266 -7.07 -2.47 0.63
C ILE A 266 -5.82 -2.05 -0.16
N TYR A 267 -4.68 -2.71 0.08
CA TYR A 267 -3.47 -2.47 -0.70
C TYR A 267 -3.67 -2.91 -2.15
N ILE A 268 -4.23 -4.10 -2.37
CA ILE A 268 -4.52 -4.63 -3.72
C ILE A 268 -5.49 -3.72 -4.47
N VAL A 269 -6.58 -3.26 -3.84
CA VAL A 269 -7.51 -2.28 -4.42
C VAL A 269 -6.73 -1.07 -4.94
N ARG A 270 -5.90 -0.48 -4.08
CA ARG A 270 -5.09 0.69 -4.46
C ARG A 270 -4.20 0.37 -5.64
N GLN A 271 -3.48 -0.77 -5.63
CA GLN A 271 -2.58 -1.12 -6.72
C GLN A 271 -3.31 -1.28 -8.05
N LEU A 272 -4.47 -1.95 -8.05
CA LEU A 272 -5.27 -2.14 -9.26
C LEU A 272 -5.77 -0.80 -9.83
N TYR A 273 -6.26 0.11 -8.98
CA TYR A 273 -6.59 1.47 -9.42
C TYR A 273 -5.38 2.21 -9.98
N LEU A 274 -4.23 2.10 -9.32
CA LEU A 274 -3.01 2.80 -9.72
C LEU A 274 -2.42 2.30 -11.05
N PHE A 275 -2.60 1.02 -11.38
CA PHE A 275 -2.27 0.52 -12.71
C PHE A 275 -3.28 1.02 -13.76
N LYS A 276 -4.57 1.08 -13.40
CA LYS A 276 -5.66 1.49 -14.30
C LYS A 276 -5.60 2.98 -14.63
N ASP A 277 -5.22 3.82 -13.68
CA ASP A 277 -5.09 5.27 -13.84
C ASP A 277 -3.67 5.71 -14.30
N GLY A 278 -2.72 4.79 -14.35
CA GLY A 278 -1.35 5.02 -14.82
C GLY A 278 -0.41 5.68 -13.80
N PHE A 279 -0.84 5.86 -12.54
CA PHE A 279 0.02 6.39 -11.47
C PHE A 279 1.05 5.38 -10.97
N ARG A 280 0.81 4.09 -11.18
CA ARG A 280 1.83 3.05 -11.05
C ARG A 280 2.26 2.62 -12.45
N ASN A 281 3.39 3.18 -12.87
CA ASN A 281 4.04 2.92 -14.14
C ASN A 281 5.46 2.36 -13.88
N GLY A 282 6.15 1.98 -14.95
CA GLY A 282 7.44 1.30 -14.90
C GLY A 282 7.52 0.16 -15.91
N PRO A 283 8.70 -0.44 -16.15
CA PRO A 283 8.88 -1.50 -17.12
C PRO A 283 7.96 -2.70 -16.83
N ASP A 284 7.97 -3.22 -15.60
CA ASP A 284 7.17 -4.38 -15.21
C ASP A 284 5.68 -4.04 -15.06
N ALA A 285 5.36 -2.78 -14.72
CA ALA A 285 3.98 -2.30 -14.63
C ALA A 285 3.22 -2.39 -15.96
N GLN A 286 3.91 -2.40 -17.11
CA GLN A 286 3.26 -2.54 -18.42
C GLN A 286 2.46 -3.83 -18.54
N LEU A 287 2.91 -4.90 -17.87
CA LEU A 287 2.25 -6.21 -17.88
C LEU A 287 0.87 -6.17 -17.22
N MET A 288 0.64 -5.24 -16.29
CA MET A 288 -0.63 -5.09 -15.57
C MET A 288 -1.67 -4.25 -16.31
N LYS A 289 -1.30 -3.49 -17.35
CA LYS A 289 -2.23 -2.61 -18.08
C LYS A 289 -3.43 -3.37 -18.66
N LYS A 290 -3.16 -4.46 -19.39
CA LYS A 290 -4.22 -5.28 -20.02
C LYS A 290 -5.10 -6.01 -18.97
N PRO A 291 -4.55 -6.63 -17.92
CA PRO A 291 -5.36 -7.22 -16.84
C PRO A 291 -6.34 -6.24 -16.16
N VAL A 292 -5.98 -4.97 -15.99
CA VAL A 292 -6.82 -4.00 -15.23
C VAL A 292 -7.75 -3.15 -16.09
N GLU A 293 -7.52 -3.10 -17.40
CA GLU A 293 -8.20 -2.21 -18.34
C GLU A 293 -9.73 -2.27 -18.21
N LYS A 294 -10.29 -3.48 -18.17
CA LYS A 294 -11.74 -3.72 -18.20
C LYS A 294 -12.36 -4.01 -16.83
N LEU A 295 -11.59 -3.92 -15.75
CA LEU A 295 -12.10 -4.14 -14.40
C LEU A 295 -13.04 -3.00 -14.00
N THR A 296 -14.20 -3.34 -13.44
CA THR A 296 -15.08 -2.41 -12.73
C THR A 296 -14.66 -2.28 -11.27
N ASP A 297 -15.21 -1.29 -10.55
CA ASP A 297 -14.95 -1.10 -9.12
C ASP A 297 -15.28 -2.36 -8.29
N ASP A 298 -16.38 -3.02 -8.62
CA ASP A 298 -16.81 -4.27 -7.99
C ASP A 298 -15.89 -5.46 -8.34
N ASP A 299 -15.32 -5.48 -9.55
CA ASP A 299 -14.31 -6.48 -9.92
C ASP A 299 -13.00 -6.25 -9.14
N VAL A 300 -12.53 -5.00 -9.05
CA VAL A 300 -11.34 -4.63 -8.26
C VAL A 300 -11.51 -5.00 -6.80
N LEU A 301 -12.68 -4.70 -6.22
CA LEU A 301 -13.01 -5.07 -4.85
C LEU A 301 -12.99 -6.60 -4.67
N SER A 302 -13.67 -7.34 -5.55
CA SER A 302 -13.83 -8.78 -5.44
C SER A 302 -12.48 -9.51 -5.60
N ILE A 303 -11.67 -9.12 -6.59
CA ILE A 303 -10.30 -9.64 -6.76
C ILE A 303 -9.49 -9.42 -5.49
N SER A 304 -9.56 -8.21 -4.91
CA SER A 304 -8.82 -7.86 -3.71
C SER A 304 -9.28 -8.66 -2.49
N ALA A 305 -10.59 -8.89 -2.34
CA ALA A 305 -11.17 -9.70 -1.29
C ALA A 305 -10.67 -11.14 -1.37
N TYR A 306 -10.73 -11.76 -2.54
CA TYR A 306 -10.24 -13.13 -2.75
C TYR A 306 -8.74 -13.25 -2.52
N VAL A 307 -7.94 -12.42 -3.20
CA VAL A 307 -6.47 -12.49 -3.13
C VAL A 307 -5.97 -12.31 -1.70
N GLY A 308 -6.52 -11.36 -0.95
CA GLY A 308 -6.14 -11.16 0.45
C GLY A 308 -6.67 -12.23 1.41
N SER A 309 -7.64 -13.05 0.99
CA SER A 309 -8.12 -14.20 1.78
C SER A 309 -7.24 -15.44 1.66
N LEU A 310 -6.32 -15.47 0.68
CA LEU A 310 -5.45 -16.61 0.44
C LEU A 310 -4.36 -16.73 1.51
N PRO A 311 -3.91 -17.96 1.83
CA PRO A 311 -2.72 -18.17 2.65
C PRO A 311 -1.49 -17.48 2.04
N PRO A 312 -0.67 -16.79 2.84
CA PRO A 312 0.51 -16.06 2.35
C PRO A 312 1.75 -16.94 2.18
N VAL A 313 1.64 -18.24 2.49
CA VAL A 313 2.65 -19.29 2.32
C VAL A 313 1.97 -20.53 1.74
N LYS A 314 2.75 -21.38 1.05
CA LYS A 314 2.26 -22.67 0.52
C LYS A 314 1.98 -23.68 1.63
#